data_AF-U6D671-F1
#
_entry.id   AF-U6D671-F1
#
_cell.length_a   1.000
_cell.length_b   1.000
_cell.length_c   1.000
_cell.angle_alpha   90.00
_cell.angle_beta   90.00
_cell.angle_gamma   90.00
#
_symmetry.space_group_name_H-M   'P 1'
#
loop_
_entity.id
_entity.type
_entity.pdbx_description
1 polymer ?
#
loop_
_entity_poly.entity_id
_entity_poly.type
_entity_poly.pdbx_seq_one_letter_code
_entity_poly.pdbx_strand_id
1 'polypeptide(L)'
;THKTLRGCRAGMIFYRKGVRSVDPKTGKETLYNLESLINSAVFPGLQGGPHNHAIAGVAVALKQALTPEFRLYQRQVVANCQMLAQTLMELGYKVVTGGSDNHLILVDLRSKGTDGGRAEKVLEACSIACNKNTCPGDKSALRPSGLRLGTPALTSRGLLEKEFQKVAQFIHRGIELTLQIQNDIGAKATLKEFREKLTGDEKHQRAIRVLREEVESFASLFPLPGLPEF
;
A
#
# COMPACT_ATOMS: atom_id res chain seq x y z
N THR A 1 -10.30 -2.56 10.22
CA THR A 1 -9.55 -2.27 11.46
C THR A 1 -8.07 -2.54 11.34
N HIS A 2 -7.65 -3.50 10.49
CA HIS A 2 -6.31 -3.53 9.87
C HIS A 2 -6.07 -2.35 8.89
N LYS A 3 -4.91 -2.34 8.22
CA LYS A 3 -4.35 -1.24 7.40
C LYS A 3 -3.74 -0.14 8.27
N THR A 4 -4.04 1.13 7.98
CA THR A 4 -3.47 2.29 8.70
C THR A 4 -3.86 2.36 10.18
N LEU A 5 -4.98 1.74 10.58
CA LEU A 5 -5.37 1.61 11.99
C LEU A 5 -4.62 0.47 12.74
N ARG A 6 -3.84 -0.34 12.03
CA ARG A 6 -2.88 -1.32 12.58
C ARG A 6 -3.46 -2.39 13.53
N GLY A 7 -4.77 -2.64 13.47
CA GLY A 7 -5.43 -3.72 14.21
C GLY A 7 -5.54 -5.05 13.45
N CYS A 8 -6.24 -6.02 14.03
CA CYS A 8 -6.56 -7.31 13.39
C CYS A 8 -7.57 -7.16 12.24
N ARG A 9 -7.88 -8.26 11.53
CA ARG A 9 -8.84 -8.24 10.41
C ARG A 9 -10.28 -8.20 10.92
N ALA A 10 -10.89 -7.01 10.91
CA ALA A 10 -12.34 -6.80 11.10
C ALA A 10 -12.83 -5.52 10.39
N GLY A 11 -14.14 -5.28 10.41
CA GLY A 11 -14.83 -4.07 9.93
C GLY A 11 -15.57 -3.33 11.05
N MET A 12 -15.84 -2.04 10.86
CA MET A 12 -16.69 -1.22 11.73
C MET A 12 -17.60 -0.36 10.85
N ILE A 13 -18.85 -0.17 11.25
CA ILE A 13 -19.81 0.70 10.56
C ILE A 13 -20.17 1.84 11.51
N PHE A 14 -19.75 3.05 11.19
CA PHE A 14 -20.16 4.25 11.90
C PHE A 14 -21.41 4.83 11.23
N TYR A 15 -22.40 5.21 12.03
CA TYR A 15 -23.63 5.84 11.55
C TYR A 15 -24.01 7.03 12.43
N ARG A 16 -24.65 8.03 11.83
CA ARG A 16 -25.18 9.18 12.57
C ARG A 16 -26.46 8.79 13.31
N LYS A 17 -26.65 9.40 14.48
CA LYS A 17 -27.87 9.38 15.29
C LYS A 17 -28.33 10.83 15.55
N GLY A 18 -29.56 11.00 16.01
CA GLY A 18 -30.14 12.31 16.34
C GLY A 18 -30.79 13.01 15.15
N VAL A 19 -30.88 14.34 15.21
CA VAL A 19 -31.57 15.16 14.19
C VAL A 19 -30.76 15.21 12.90
N ARG A 20 -31.42 14.86 11.79
CA ARG A 20 -30.89 14.98 10.43
C ARG A 20 -31.18 16.35 9.85
N SER A 21 -32.40 16.85 10.03
CA SER A 21 -32.86 18.12 9.50
C SER A 21 -34.04 18.65 10.30
N VAL A 22 -34.25 19.95 10.27
CA VAL A 22 -35.40 20.63 10.84
C VAL A 22 -36.15 21.30 9.71
N ASP A 23 -37.46 21.10 9.64
CA ASP A 23 -38.31 21.79 8.68
C ASP A 23 -38.37 23.29 9.03
N PRO A 24 -37.95 24.20 8.14
CA PRO A 24 -37.81 25.61 8.45
C PRO A 24 -39.16 26.34 8.63
N LYS A 25 -40.28 25.75 8.19
CA LYS A 25 -41.62 26.36 8.28
C LYS A 25 -42.37 25.90 9.52
N THR A 26 -42.22 24.64 9.88
CA THR A 26 -42.98 24.00 10.95
C THR A 26 -42.15 23.76 12.22
N GLY A 27 -40.82 23.92 12.13
CA GLY A 27 -39.90 23.57 13.22
C GLY A 27 -39.79 22.07 13.46
N LYS A 28 -40.41 21.23 12.63
CA LYS A 28 -40.47 19.78 12.85
C LYS A 28 -39.12 19.13 12.58
N GLU A 29 -38.60 18.43 13.58
CA GLU A 29 -37.37 17.66 13.45
C GLU A 29 -37.59 16.35 12.70
N THR A 30 -36.62 15.99 11.86
CA THR A 30 -36.50 14.68 11.22
C THR A 30 -35.27 13.98 11.76
N LEU A 31 -35.44 12.81 12.37
CA LEU A 31 -34.35 12.03 12.97
C LEU A 31 -33.69 11.08 11.97
N TYR A 32 -32.44 10.73 12.22
CA TYR A 32 -31.80 9.58 11.57
C TYR A 32 -32.43 8.27 12.04
N ASN A 33 -32.65 7.34 11.11
CA ASN A 33 -33.08 5.97 11.36
C ASN A 33 -31.99 4.94 10.98
N LEU A 34 -30.73 5.37 10.87
CA LEU A 34 -29.63 4.52 10.39
C LEU A 34 -29.29 3.37 11.34
N GLU A 35 -29.34 3.62 12.65
CA GLU A 35 -28.95 2.64 13.67
C GLU A 35 -29.75 1.34 13.58
N SER A 36 -31.09 1.44 13.55
CA SER A 36 -31.96 0.26 13.52
C SER A 36 -31.79 -0.51 12.21
N LEU A 37 -31.69 0.20 11.08
CA LEU A 37 -31.56 -0.42 9.75
C LEU A 37 -30.21 -1.14 9.61
N ILE A 38 -29.12 -0.49 10.02
CA ILE A 38 -27.76 -1.05 9.90
C ILE A 38 -27.59 -2.24 10.85
N ASN A 39 -27.98 -2.09 12.14
CA ASN A 39 -27.82 -3.18 13.11
C ASN A 39 -28.62 -4.43 12.69
N SER A 40 -29.86 -4.24 12.21
CA SER A 40 -30.71 -5.34 11.73
C SER A 40 -30.17 -6.01 10.46
N ALA A 41 -29.54 -5.23 9.56
CA ALA A 41 -28.91 -5.77 8.37
C ALA A 41 -27.66 -6.62 8.70
N VAL A 42 -26.88 -6.22 9.71
CA VAL A 42 -25.74 -7.03 10.20
C VAL A 42 -26.24 -8.33 10.81
N PHE A 43 -27.16 -8.23 11.78
CA PHE A 43 -27.81 -9.38 12.41
C PHE A 43 -29.28 -9.07 12.66
N PRO A 44 -30.22 -9.95 12.27
CA PRO A 44 -30.02 -11.29 11.71
C PRO A 44 -29.83 -11.34 10.18
N GLY A 45 -29.70 -10.19 9.50
CA GLY A 45 -29.75 -10.12 8.03
C GLY A 45 -28.63 -10.88 7.31
N LEU A 46 -27.36 -10.60 7.61
CA LEU A 46 -26.22 -11.08 6.82
C LEU A 46 -25.22 -11.93 7.60
N GLN A 47 -25.17 -11.81 8.92
CA GLN A 47 -24.24 -12.54 9.78
C GLN A 47 -24.96 -13.31 10.90
N GLY A 48 -24.30 -14.33 11.42
CA GLY A 48 -24.72 -15.10 12.60
C GLY A 48 -24.00 -14.65 13.87
N GLY A 49 -23.29 -15.57 14.53
CA GLY A 49 -22.58 -15.28 15.79
C GLY A 49 -21.37 -14.33 15.63
N PRO A 50 -21.16 -13.39 16.57
CA PRO A 50 -20.05 -12.44 16.51
C PRO A 50 -18.69 -13.10 16.81
N HIS A 51 -17.63 -12.63 16.15
CA HIS A 51 -16.26 -13.09 16.40
C HIS A 51 -15.62 -12.31 17.56
N ASN A 52 -15.96 -12.68 18.80
CA ASN A 52 -15.57 -11.94 20.01
C ASN A 52 -14.04 -11.77 20.19
N HIS A 53 -13.24 -12.75 19.78
CA HIS A 53 -11.78 -12.66 19.80
C HIS A 53 -11.25 -11.52 18.89
N ALA A 54 -11.87 -11.32 17.72
CA ALA A 54 -11.52 -10.23 16.82
C ALA A 54 -12.00 -8.88 17.38
N ILE A 55 -13.19 -8.82 17.99
CA ILE A 55 -13.71 -7.61 18.65
C ILE A 55 -12.76 -7.16 19.78
N ALA A 56 -12.26 -8.09 20.59
CA ALA A 56 -11.26 -7.80 21.61
C ALA A 56 -9.97 -7.20 21.00
N GLY A 57 -9.45 -7.80 19.93
CA GLY A 57 -8.29 -7.27 19.21
C GLY A 57 -8.52 -5.86 18.62
N VAL A 58 -9.74 -5.57 18.16
CA VAL A 58 -10.12 -4.23 17.70
C VAL A 58 -10.13 -3.23 18.86
N ALA A 59 -10.68 -3.59 20.02
CA ALA A 59 -10.70 -2.72 21.19
C ALA A 59 -9.28 -2.35 21.64
N VAL A 60 -8.34 -3.31 21.63
CA VAL A 60 -6.91 -3.05 21.89
C VAL A 60 -6.32 -2.07 20.88
N ALA A 61 -6.55 -2.28 19.58
CA ALA A 61 -6.05 -1.39 18.53
C ALA A 61 -6.64 0.03 18.63
N LEU A 62 -7.92 0.16 18.99
CA LEU A 62 -8.56 1.46 19.21
C LEU A 62 -7.95 2.19 20.41
N LYS A 63 -7.65 1.48 21.50
CA LYS A 63 -6.93 2.06 22.65
C LYS A 63 -5.55 2.57 22.23
N GLN A 64 -4.81 1.80 21.44
CA GLN A 64 -3.51 2.23 20.89
C GLN A 64 -3.66 3.44 19.96
N ALA A 65 -4.72 3.51 19.17
CA ALA A 65 -4.95 4.62 18.23
C ALA A 65 -5.19 5.98 18.91
N LEU A 66 -5.55 5.99 20.19
CA LEU A 66 -5.77 7.19 20.98
C LEU A 66 -4.48 7.76 21.60
N THR A 67 -3.35 7.06 21.52
CA THR A 67 -2.12 7.50 22.19
C THR A 67 -1.38 8.57 21.38
N PRO A 68 -0.61 9.46 22.04
CA PRO A 68 0.20 10.45 21.34
C PRO A 68 1.26 9.82 20.42
N GLU A 69 1.79 8.65 20.77
CA GLU A 69 2.75 7.90 19.93
C GLU A 69 2.10 7.45 18.62
N PHE A 70 0.82 7.04 18.65
CA PHE A 70 0.12 6.68 17.42
C PHE A 70 -0.12 7.90 16.53
N ARG A 71 -0.39 9.07 17.11
CA ARG A 71 -0.48 10.33 16.36
C ARG A 71 0.87 10.70 15.73
N LEU A 72 1.97 10.56 16.46
CA LEU A 72 3.33 10.79 15.93
C LEU A 72 3.65 9.81 14.79
N TYR A 73 3.36 8.52 14.98
CA TYR A 73 3.48 7.50 13.95
C TYR A 73 2.72 7.88 12.68
N GLN A 74 1.46 8.31 12.78
CA GLN A 74 0.66 8.70 11.61
C GLN A 74 1.22 9.95 10.89
N ARG A 75 1.83 10.90 11.63
CA ARG A 75 2.56 12.03 11.01
C ARG A 75 3.77 11.53 10.23
N GLN A 76 4.55 10.63 10.81
CA GLN A 76 5.72 10.03 10.15
C GLN A 76 5.32 9.25 8.89
N VAL A 77 4.18 8.54 8.90
CA VAL A 77 3.65 7.83 7.72
C VAL A 77 3.49 8.77 6.53
N VAL A 78 2.90 9.96 6.76
CA VAL A 78 2.69 10.96 5.70
C VAL A 78 4.01 11.59 5.26
N ALA A 79 4.87 11.99 6.21
CA ALA A 79 6.19 12.56 5.90
C ALA A 79 7.05 11.60 5.04
N ASN A 80 7.07 10.33 5.41
CA ASN A 80 7.73 9.27 4.64
C ASN A 80 7.15 9.11 3.23
N CYS A 81 5.82 9.26 3.08
CA CYS A 81 5.17 9.14 1.78
C CYS A 81 5.52 10.29 0.86
N GLN A 82 5.57 11.51 1.40
CA GLN A 82 6.01 12.70 0.69
C GLN A 82 7.48 12.57 0.26
N MET A 83 8.36 12.09 1.15
CA MET A 83 9.77 11.86 0.82
C MET A 83 9.95 10.80 -0.28
N LEU A 84 9.22 9.68 -0.19
CA LEU A 84 9.23 8.64 -1.22
C LEU A 84 8.77 9.19 -2.58
N ALA A 85 7.67 9.96 -2.60
CA ALA A 85 7.15 10.60 -3.81
C ALA A 85 8.19 11.55 -4.41
N GLN A 86 8.74 12.44 -3.59
CA GLN A 86 9.74 13.42 -4.01
C GLN A 86 10.97 12.74 -4.61
N THR A 87 11.55 11.76 -3.92
CA THR A 87 12.75 11.07 -4.38
C THR A 87 12.50 10.33 -5.70
N LEU A 88 11.34 9.70 -5.87
CA LEU A 88 10.98 9.06 -7.14
C LEU A 88 10.77 10.07 -8.26
N MET A 89 10.18 11.23 -7.98
CA MET A 89 10.06 12.30 -8.99
C MET A 89 11.43 12.87 -9.38
N GLU A 90 12.35 13.03 -8.43
CA GLU A 90 13.75 13.43 -8.70
C GLU A 90 14.49 12.38 -9.57
N LEU A 91 14.18 11.10 -9.42
CA LEU A 91 14.64 10.00 -10.28
C LEU A 91 13.89 9.93 -11.64
N GLY A 92 13.05 10.92 -11.93
CA GLY A 92 12.34 11.08 -13.19
C GLY A 92 11.16 10.13 -13.38
N TYR A 93 10.57 9.62 -12.29
CA TYR A 93 9.31 8.88 -12.36
C TYR A 93 8.12 9.84 -12.30
N LYS A 94 7.06 9.49 -13.03
CA LYS A 94 5.79 10.22 -12.95
C LYS A 94 4.96 9.68 -11.79
N VAL A 95 4.71 10.52 -10.78
CA VAL A 95 3.72 10.23 -9.72
C VAL A 95 2.38 10.80 -10.14
N VAL A 96 1.32 9.99 -10.13
CA VAL A 96 -0.04 10.45 -10.42
C VAL A 96 -0.41 11.55 -9.44
N THR A 97 -1.07 12.61 -9.93
CA THR A 97 -1.34 13.88 -9.21
C THR A 97 -0.11 14.68 -8.71
N GLY A 98 1.12 14.24 -9.02
CA GLY A 98 2.35 14.99 -8.70
C GLY A 98 2.81 14.89 -7.23
N GLY A 99 2.26 13.99 -6.43
CA GLY A 99 2.60 13.85 -5.02
C GLY A 99 1.60 12.98 -4.24
N SER A 100 1.54 13.16 -2.92
CA SER A 100 0.53 12.55 -2.07
C SER A 100 0.27 13.36 -0.80
N ASP A 101 -1.00 13.45 -0.42
CA ASP A 101 -1.46 14.02 0.85
C ASP A 101 -1.75 12.94 1.91
N ASN A 102 -1.40 11.68 1.63
CA ASN A 102 -1.70 10.56 2.51
C ASN A 102 -0.52 9.55 2.61
N HIS A 103 -0.82 8.26 2.69
CA HIS A 103 0.12 7.19 3.01
C HIS A 103 0.53 6.35 1.79
N LEU A 104 0.02 6.67 0.60
CA LEU A 104 0.33 5.95 -0.63
C LEU A 104 0.58 6.90 -1.80
N ILE A 105 1.31 6.41 -2.79
CA ILE A 105 1.52 7.05 -4.09
C ILE A 105 1.22 6.04 -5.20
N LEU A 106 0.88 6.56 -6.38
CA LEU A 106 0.71 5.77 -7.59
C LEU A 106 1.72 6.24 -8.62
N VAL A 107 2.69 5.39 -8.96
CA VAL A 107 3.77 5.67 -9.90
C VAL A 107 3.36 5.16 -11.28
N ASP A 108 3.42 6.01 -12.31
CA ASP A 108 3.08 5.70 -13.70
C ASP A 108 4.35 5.37 -14.51
N LEU A 109 4.52 4.08 -14.81
CA LEU A 109 5.73 3.55 -15.46
C LEU A 109 5.76 3.73 -16.98
N ARG A 110 4.68 4.25 -17.60
CA ARG A 110 4.66 4.53 -19.05
C ARG A 110 5.77 5.49 -19.46
N SER A 111 6.09 6.45 -18.59
CA SER A 111 7.19 7.41 -18.77
C SER A 111 8.57 6.76 -18.90
N LYS A 112 8.73 5.53 -18.38
CA LYS A 112 9.96 4.73 -18.47
C LYS A 112 9.89 3.62 -19.52
N GLY A 113 8.76 3.44 -20.20
CA GLY A 113 8.60 2.40 -21.22
C GLY A 113 8.39 0.98 -20.68
N THR A 114 7.93 0.82 -19.43
CA THR A 114 7.54 -0.48 -18.87
C THR A 114 6.15 -0.41 -18.22
N ASP A 115 5.68 -1.52 -17.67
CA ASP A 115 4.37 -1.65 -17.01
C ASP A 115 4.50 -2.21 -15.58
N GLY A 116 3.45 -2.02 -14.79
CA GLY A 116 3.40 -2.46 -13.40
C GLY A 116 3.51 -3.98 -13.26
N GLY A 117 3.03 -4.75 -14.25
CA GLY A 117 3.06 -6.21 -14.21
C GLY A 117 4.46 -6.81 -14.28
N ARG A 118 5.33 -6.24 -15.12
CA ARG A 118 6.74 -6.65 -15.21
C ARG A 118 7.55 -6.15 -14.02
N ALA A 119 7.40 -4.86 -13.68
CA ALA A 119 8.13 -4.25 -12.58
C ALA A 119 7.81 -4.89 -11.22
N GLU A 120 6.54 -5.19 -10.95
CA GLU A 120 6.13 -5.90 -9.73
C GLU A 120 6.86 -7.24 -9.56
N LYS A 121 7.08 -7.99 -10.65
CA LYS A 121 7.75 -9.29 -10.61
C LYS A 121 9.25 -9.21 -10.35
N VAL A 122 9.93 -8.21 -10.91
CA VAL A 122 11.35 -7.99 -10.62
C VAL A 122 11.53 -7.53 -9.17
N LEU A 123 10.71 -6.57 -8.72
CA LEU A 123 10.75 -6.08 -7.35
C LEU A 123 10.44 -7.19 -6.33
N GLU A 124 9.46 -8.04 -6.61
CA GLU A 124 9.15 -9.25 -5.80
C GLU A 124 10.37 -10.17 -5.69
N ALA A 125 11.07 -10.42 -6.80
CA ALA A 125 12.29 -11.25 -6.79
C ALA A 125 13.45 -10.61 -6.00
N CYS A 126 13.42 -9.30 -5.79
CA CYS A 126 14.39 -8.54 -5.00
C CYS A 126 13.93 -8.28 -3.57
N SER A 127 12.93 -9.00 -3.07
CA SER A 127 12.38 -8.83 -1.71
C SER A 127 11.69 -7.48 -1.46
N ILE A 128 11.19 -6.83 -2.52
CA ILE A 128 10.39 -5.59 -2.46
C ILE A 128 8.93 -5.90 -2.82
N ALA A 129 8.10 -6.02 -1.80
CA ALA A 129 6.66 -6.23 -1.97
C ALA A 129 5.96 -4.94 -2.42
N CYS A 130 5.39 -4.95 -3.63
CA CYS A 130 4.57 -3.87 -4.16
C CYS A 130 3.35 -4.43 -4.89
N ASN A 131 2.49 -3.55 -5.39
CA ASN A 131 1.28 -3.95 -6.10
C ASN A 131 1.15 -3.18 -7.41
N LYS A 132 1.02 -3.89 -8.52
CA LYS A 132 0.62 -3.29 -9.80
C LYS A 132 -0.80 -2.73 -9.72
N ASN A 133 -1.02 -1.55 -10.27
CA ASN A 133 -2.30 -0.84 -10.19
C ASN A 133 -2.58 -0.08 -11.48
N THR A 134 -3.84 -0.04 -11.89
CA THR A 134 -4.25 0.74 -13.06
C THR A 134 -4.01 2.23 -12.82
N CYS A 135 -3.63 2.93 -13.88
CA CYS A 135 -3.43 4.37 -13.91
C CYS A 135 -4.46 5.04 -14.82
N PRO A 136 -4.74 6.35 -14.63
CA PRO A 136 -5.50 7.13 -15.61
C PRO A 136 -4.92 6.99 -17.02
N GLY A 137 -5.78 6.66 -17.98
CA GLY A 137 -5.39 6.43 -19.38
C GLY A 137 -4.93 5.00 -19.72
N ASP A 138 -4.95 4.07 -18.77
CA ASP A 138 -4.76 2.65 -19.10
C ASP A 138 -5.94 2.15 -19.95
N LYS A 139 -5.62 1.53 -21.10
CA LYS A 139 -6.63 0.94 -22.00
C LYS A 139 -7.11 -0.45 -21.55
N SER A 140 -6.44 -1.07 -20.58
CA SER A 140 -6.74 -2.43 -20.12
C SER A 140 -6.41 -2.60 -18.65
N ALA A 141 -7.38 -3.11 -17.88
CA ALA A 141 -7.18 -3.45 -16.47
C ALA A 141 -6.25 -4.66 -16.26
N LEU A 142 -6.08 -5.51 -17.28
CA LEU A 142 -5.23 -6.71 -17.23
C LEU A 142 -3.74 -6.39 -17.36
N ARG A 143 -3.40 -5.20 -17.89
CA ARG A 143 -2.02 -4.72 -18.07
C ARG A 143 -1.87 -3.32 -17.47
N PRO A 144 -1.90 -3.21 -16.13
CA PRO A 144 -1.80 -1.93 -15.45
C PRO A 144 -0.42 -1.31 -15.66
N SER A 145 -0.38 0.00 -15.90
CA SER A 145 0.86 0.73 -16.09
C SER A 145 1.56 1.14 -14.79
N GLY A 146 0.86 1.06 -13.65
CA GLY A 146 1.33 1.67 -12.42
C GLY A 146 1.79 0.72 -11.32
N LEU A 147 2.53 1.26 -10.37
CA LEU A 147 2.82 0.65 -9.07
C LEU A 147 2.23 1.50 -7.96
N ARG A 148 1.47 0.86 -7.05
CA ARG A 148 0.98 1.48 -5.83
C ARG A 148 1.95 1.16 -4.68
N LEU A 149 2.50 2.20 -4.08
CA LEU A 149 3.46 2.11 -2.98
C LEU A 149 2.89 2.79 -1.76
N GLY A 150 3.13 2.24 -0.57
CA GLY A 150 2.64 2.82 0.67
C GLY A 150 3.64 2.67 1.81
N THR A 151 3.59 3.62 2.75
CA THR A 151 4.57 3.76 3.84
C THR A 151 4.19 3.17 5.21
N PRO A 152 2.93 2.81 5.56
CA PRO A 152 2.57 2.40 6.92
C PRO A 152 3.37 1.21 7.48
N ALA A 153 3.62 0.20 6.65
CA ALA A 153 4.28 -1.04 7.10
C ALA A 153 5.73 -0.78 7.52
N LEU A 154 6.51 -0.12 6.67
CA LEU A 154 7.91 0.20 6.96
C LEU A 154 8.04 1.29 8.04
N THR A 155 7.13 2.26 8.08
CA THR A 155 7.11 3.26 9.15
C THR A 155 6.85 2.59 10.51
N SER A 156 6.02 1.55 10.57
CA SER A 156 5.80 0.78 11.81
C SER A 156 7.04 0.00 12.26
N ARG A 157 8.01 -0.22 11.37
CA ARG A 157 9.33 -0.79 11.69
C ARG A 157 10.37 0.28 12.06
N GLY A 158 10.00 1.56 12.04
CA GLY A 158 10.85 2.67 12.46
C GLY A 158 11.60 3.39 11.33
N LEU A 159 11.27 3.14 10.06
CA LEU A 159 11.87 3.88 8.95
C LEU A 159 11.43 5.35 8.97
N LEU A 160 12.39 6.25 8.72
CA LEU A 160 12.19 7.70 8.58
C LEU A 160 12.47 8.12 7.13
N GLU A 161 12.45 9.43 6.87
CA GLU A 161 12.54 10.01 5.53
C GLU A 161 13.83 9.59 4.80
N LYS A 162 14.97 9.57 5.50
CA LYS A 162 16.27 9.15 4.93
C LYS A 162 16.25 7.69 4.48
N GLU A 163 15.59 6.84 5.24
CA GLU A 163 15.41 5.43 4.88
C GLU A 163 14.47 5.29 3.68
N PHE A 164 13.43 6.12 3.57
CA PHE A 164 12.54 6.13 2.41
C PHE A 164 13.22 6.65 1.13
N GLN A 165 14.23 7.52 1.23
CA GLN A 165 15.11 7.84 0.09
C GLN A 165 15.85 6.58 -0.40
N LYS A 166 16.42 5.79 0.52
CA LYS A 166 17.07 4.51 0.17
C LYS A 166 16.09 3.52 -0.44
N VAL A 167 14.88 3.42 0.09
CA VAL A 167 13.80 2.59 -0.49
C VAL A 167 13.48 3.03 -1.92
N ALA A 168 13.40 4.33 -2.19
CA ALA A 168 13.20 4.86 -3.55
C ALA A 168 14.34 4.43 -4.49
N GLN A 169 15.59 4.45 -4.02
CA GLN A 169 16.76 4.00 -4.80
C GLN A 169 16.72 2.50 -5.10
N PHE A 170 16.31 1.66 -4.14
CA PHE A 170 16.13 0.23 -4.39
C PHE A 170 15.03 -0.05 -5.41
N ILE A 171 13.90 0.66 -5.31
CA ILE A 171 12.81 0.58 -6.29
C ILE A 171 13.29 1.00 -7.68
N HIS A 172 14.06 2.09 -7.75
CA HIS A 172 14.62 2.58 -8.99
C HIS A 172 15.51 1.53 -9.68
N ARG A 173 16.46 0.95 -8.94
CA ARG A 173 17.34 -0.14 -9.44
C ARG A 173 16.53 -1.36 -9.91
N GLY A 174 15.47 -1.73 -9.19
CA GLY A 174 14.59 -2.83 -9.62
C GLY A 174 13.85 -2.54 -10.92
N ILE A 175 13.43 -1.29 -11.15
CA ILE A 175 12.81 -0.87 -12.41
C ILE A 175 13.84 -0.79 -13.54
N GLU A 176 15.07 -0.33 -13.28
CA GLU A 176 16.14 -0.38 -14.27
C GLU A 176 16.44 -1.81 -14.72
N LEU A 177 16.49 -2.76 -13.78
CA LEU A 177 16.65 -4.17 -14.08
C LEU A 177 15.46 -4.72 -14.89
N THR A 178 14.24 -4.27 -14.60
CA THR A 178 13.05 -4.60 -15.41
C THR A 178 13.23 -4.16 -16.86
N LEU A 179 13.74 -2.95 -17.09
CA LEU A 179 13.98 -2.43 -18.43
C LEU A 179 15.08 -3.23 -19.16
N GLN A 180 16.15 -3.60 -18.46
CA GLN A 180 17.22 -4.44 -19.03
C GLN A 180 16.66 -5.79 -19.51
N ILE A 181 15.88 -6.48 -18.67
CA ILE A 181 15.27 -7.77 -19.03
C ILE A 181 14.30 -7.60 -20.21
N GLN A 182 13.49 -6.54 -20.19
CA GLN A 182 12.53 -6.25 -21.26
C GLN A 182 13.22 -5.98 -22.60
N ASN A 183 14.36 -5.29 -22.59
CA ASN A 183 15.15 -5.03 -23.79
C ASN A 183 15.81 -6.31 -24.32
N ASP A 184 16.31 -7.17 -23.44
CA ASP A 184 16.97 -8.43 -23.82
C ASP A 184 15.99 -9.46 -24.45
N ILE A 185 14.68 -9.40 -24.14
CA ILE A 185 13.65 -10.27 -24.75
C ILE A 185 12.94 -9.65 -25.97
N GLY A 186 12.93 -8.32 -26.07
CA GLY A 186 12.26 -7.59 -27.13
C GLY A 186 10.82 -7.14 -26.81
N ALA A 187 10.39 -6.06 -27.47
CA ALA A 187 9.17 -5.31 -27.13
C ALA A 187 7.84 -6.07 -27.29
N LYS A 188 7.82 -7.17 -28.07
CA LYS A 188 6.62 -7.98 -28.32
C LYS A 188 6.45 -9.15 -27.35
N ALA A 189 7.43 -9.39 -26.48
CA ALA A 189 7.40 -10.51 -25.56
C ALA A 189 6.21 -10.42 -24.58
N THR A 190 5.56 -11.54 -24.36
CA THR A 190 4.48 -11.71 -23.40
C THR A 190 5.00 -11.64 -21.96
N LEU A 191 4.09 -11.47 -20.99
CA LEU A 191 4.45 -11.52 -19.58
C LEU A 191 4.96 -12.92 -19.16
N LYS A 192 4.54 -13.98 -19.86
CA LYS A 192 5.01 -15.35 -19.61
C LYS A 192 6.49 -15.48 -19.98
N GLU A 193 6.87 -15.08 -21.19
CA GLU A 193 8.26 -15.09 -21.65
C GLU A 193 9.15 -14.18 -20.79
N PHE A 194 8.63 -13.03 -20.35
CA PHE A 194 9.35 -12.17 -19.40
C PHE A 194 9.67 -12.89 -18.09
N ARG A 195 8.73 -13.67 -17.54
CA ARG A 195 8.95 -14.46 -16.32
C ARG A 195 9.94 -15.60 -16.54
N GLU A 196 9.87 -16.27 -17.69
CA GLU A 196 10.82 -17.34 -18.04
C GLU A 196 12.25 -16.78 -18.15
N LYS A 197 12.43 -15.63 -18.82
CA LYS A 197 13.71 -14.94 -18.89
C LYS A 197 14.19 -14.46 -17.51
N LEU A 198 13.28 -13.91 -16.71
CA LEU A 198 13.57 -13.49 -15.34
C LEU A 198 14.19 -14.63 -14.54
N THR A 199 13.66 -15.86 -14.64
CA THR A 199 14.11 -17.02 -13.87
C THR A 199 15.24 -17.82 -14.51
N GLY A 200 15.32 -17.86 -15.84
CA GLY A 200 16.19 -18.78 -16.58
C GLY A 200 17.53 -18.18 -17.04
N ASP A 201 17.72 -16.87 -16.91
CA ASP A 201 18.94 -16.20 -17.36
C ASP A 201 19.88 -15.87 -16.19
N GLU A 202 21.08 -16.45 -16.21
CA GLU A 202 22.05 -16.32 -15.12
C GLU A 202 22.56 -14.88 -14.92
N LYS A 203 22.65 -14.07 -15.99
CA LYS A 203 23.04 -12.66 -15.89
C LYS A 203 21.99 -11.88 -15.10
N HIS A 204 20.71 -12.08 -15.41
CA HIS A 204 19.63 -11.39 -14.70
C HIS A 204 19.47 -11.93 -13.27
N GLN A 205 19.55 -13.24 -13.07
CA GLN A 205 19.50 -13.85 -11.74
C GLN A 205 20.62 -13.35 -10.83
N ARG A 206 21.85 -13.20 -11.35
CA ARG A 206 22.95 -12.59 -10.58
C ARG A 206 22.64 -11.16 -10.16
N ALA A 207 22.12 -10.33 -11.06
CA ALA A 207 21.75 -8.94 -10.74
C ALA A 207 20.63 -8.87 -9.68
N ILE A 208 19.63 -9.76 -9.76
CA ILE A 208 18.56 -9.89 -8.77
C ILE A 208 19.13 -10.29 -7.41
N ARG A 209 20.02 -11.28 -7.35
CA ARG A 209 20.63 -11.74 -6.09
C ARG A 209 21.36 -10.61 -5.37
N VAL A 210 22.16 -9.84 -6.10
CA VAL A 210 22.89 -8.68 -5.54
C VAL A 210 21.92 -7.65 -4.96
N LEU A 211 20.91 -7.23 -5.74
CA LEU A 211 19.94 -6.23 -5.26
C LEU A 211 19.13 -6.77 -4.07
N ARG A 212 18.73 -8.04 -4.11
CA ARG A 212 18.00 -8.70 -3.02
C ARG A 212 18.82 -8.72 -1.73
N GLU A 213 20.09 -9.12 -1.80
CA GLU A 213 20.98 -9.16 -0.63
C GLU A 213 21.14 -7.78 0.01
N GLU A 214 21.28 -6.72 -0.79
CA GLU A 214 21.34 -5.36 -0.28
C GLU A 214 20.02 -4.92 0.37
N VAL A 215 18.88 -5.25 -0.25
CA VAL A 215 17.54 -4.96 0.29
C VAL A 215 17.30 -5.69 1.61
N GLU A 216 17.63 -6.98 1.69
CA GLU A 216 17.46 -7.81 2.87
C GLU A 216 18.39 -7.37 4.01
N SER A 217 19.65 -7.04 3.67
CA SER A 217 20.61 -6.50 4.64
C SER A 217 20.16 -5.15 5.20
N PHE A 218 19.58 -4.28 4.36
CA PHE A 218 18.99 -3.04 4.83
C PHE A 218 17.75 -3.28 5.69
N ALA A 219 16.85 -4.18 5.26
CA ALA A 219 15.60 -4.45 5.94
C ALA A 219 15.78 -5.14 7.29
N SER A 220 16.85 -5.91 7.50
CA SER A 220 17.13 -6.61 8.76
C SER A 220 17.60 -5.68 9.89
N LEU A 221 18.00 -4.45 9.58
CA LEU A 221 18.40 -3.44 10.57
C LEU A 221 17.23 -2.93 11.43
N PHE A 222 15.99 -3.18 11.02
CA PHE A 222 14.80 -2.60 11.62
C PHE A 222 14.00 -3.64 12.41
N PRO A 223 13.42 -3.30 13.58
CA PRO A 223 12.57 -4.20 14.33
C PRO A 223 11.34 -4.64 13.51
N LEU A 224 10.78 -5.80 13.85
CA LEU A 224 9.53 -6.30 13.29
C LEU A 224 8.50 -6.40 14.43
N PRO A 225 7.47 -5.53 14.46
CA PRO A 225 6.41 -5.64 15.46
C PRO A 225 5.69 -6.98 15.37
N GLY A 226 5.58 -7.68 16.50
CA GLY A 226 5.01 -9.02 16.54
C GLY A 226 5.23 -9.69 17.90
N LEU A 227 5.04 -11.01 17.92
CA LEU A 227 5.40 -11.83 19.07
C LEU A 227 6.94 -12.00 19.11
N PRO A 228 7.58 -12.02 20.30
CA PRO A 228 9.04 -12.16 20.41
C PRO A 228 9.59 -13.47 19.84
N GLU A 229 8.85 -14.57 19.98
CA GLU A 229 9.25 -15.91 19.54
C GLU A 229 8.00 -16.62 18.98
N PHE A 230 7.89 -16.72 17.65
CA PHE A 230 6.97 -17.64 16.96
C PHE A 230 7.32 -17.78 15.48
#